data_AF-A0AA39J9X0-F1
#
_entry.id   AF-A0AA39J9X0-F1
#
_cell.length_a   1.000
_cell.length_b   1.000
_cell.length_c   1.000
_cell.angle_alpha   90.00
_cell.angle_beta   90.00
_cell.angle_gamma   90.00
#
_symmetry.space_group_name_H-M   'P 1'
#
loop_
_entity.id
_entity.type
_entity.pdbx_description
1 polymer ?
#
loop_
_entity_poly.entity_id
_entity_poly.type
_entity_poly.pdbx_seq_one_letter_code
_entity_poly.pdbx_strand_id
1 'polypeptide(L)'
;MFEDVDASKAYLASTKSIFPGKLLWEEQAEFDILFEELCATVPDAKETFRALRIFSSRPPEQDVSGQVLINLTPTDDGRDTKPQSSPASSSFPQKASTSLSASTSASPVIPTRGFRAVVFRAAKEVTRIFREAEFTFAILGSTACYLYGNKRLPNDVDILMSSHTCDIESLKESLVTKNPERFYLVNAKSPKATWKVLWYHDHSEDGELEKTKVDILKPGILQLPMIFSEAIVDKQGFPVVPMSILLLHKLKGWKDNMEATALRLRRKHDANVGDIGSLLRIVVDGMSSQEKKNSMYWKRFSLERFDEEFRDETECRVKLFFSRFPEYHDMWQKLGW
;
A
#
# COMPACT_ATOMS: atom_id res chain seq x y z
N MET A 1 -24.94 -13.97 -0.73
CA MET A 1 -24.17 -13.02 -1.58
C MET A 1 -23.93 -11.80 -0.70
N PHE A 2 -22.77 -11.78 -0.06
CA PHE A 2 -22.26 -10.88 0.98
C PHE A 2 -23.18 -10.55 2.18
N GLU A 3 -22.94 -11.21 3.31
CA GLU A 3 -23.61 -10.92 4.61
C GLU A 3 -23.00 -9.73 5.35
N ASP A 4 -21.86 -9.23 4.88
CA ASP A 4 -21.23 -8.01 5.39
C ASP A 4 -21.55 -6.84 4.47
N VAL A 5 -22.54 -6.08 4.91
CA VAL A 5 -23.08 -4.92 4.21
C VAL A 5 -22.03 -3.81 4.08
N ASP A 6 -21.08 -3.69 5.01
CA ASP A 6 -20.08 -2.62 4.98
C ASP A 6 -18.89 -2.97 4.07
N ALA A 7 -18.50 -4.25 4.02
CA ALA A 7 -17.54 -4.73 3.02
C ALA A 7 -18.09 -4.64 1.59
N SER A 8 -19.39 -4.89 1.41
CA SER A 8 -20.08 -4.76 0.12
C SER A 8 -20.19 -3.31 -0.34
N LYS A 9 -20.45 -2.38 0.61
CA LYS A 9 -20.43 -0.94 0.36
C LYS A 9 -19.04 -0.45 -0.05
N ALA A 10 -17.99 -0.91 0.62
CA ALA A 10 -16.61 -0.55 0.28
C ALA A 10 -16.21 -1.04 -1.12
N TYR A 11 -16.63 -2.24 -1.50
CA TYR A 11 -16.38 -2.81 -2.83
C TYR A 11 -17.13 -2.07 -3.96
N LEU A 12 -18.40 -1.71 -3.74
CA LEU A 12 -19.18 -0.91 -4.70
C LEU A 12 -18.68 0.54 -4.82
N ALA A 13 -18.20 1.14 -3.73
CA ALA A 13 -17.56 2.45 -3.75
C ALA A 13 -16.21 2.40 -4.49
N SER A 14 -15.42 1.34 -4.29
CA SER A 14 -14.13 1.11 -4.93
C SER A 14 -14.22 0.93 -6.46
N THR A 15 -15.30 0.33 -6.96
CA THR A 15 -15.48 0.09 -8.40
C THR A 15 -16.01 1.31 -9.16
N LYS A 16 -16.44 2.37 -8.45
CA LYS A 16 -17.05 3.57 -9.05
C LYS A 16 -16.44 4.90 -8.60
N SER A 17 -15.26 4.88 -7.96
CA SER A 17 -14.59 6.11 -7.53
C SER A 17 -14.06 6.91 -8.72
N ILE A 18 -14.93 7.73 -9.31
CA ILE A 18 -14.56 8.82 -10.20
C ILE A 18 -14.26 10.04 -9.32
N PHE A 19 -13.04 10.56 -9.39
CA PHE A 19 -12.63 11.76 -8.67
C PHE A 19 -13.49 12.97 -9.10
N PRO A 20 -13.86 13.87 -8.18
CA PRO A 20 -14.53 15.11 -8.53
C PRO A 20 -13.49 16.10 -9.08
N GLY A 21 -13.25 16.06 -10.39
CA GLY A 21 -12.33 16.96 -11.06
C GLY A 21 -12.38 16.81 -12.57
N LYS A 22 -13.26 17.60 -13.22
CA LYS A 22 -13.47 17.71 -14.67
C LYS A 22 -13.46 16.36 -15.42
N LEU A 23 -14.59 15.65 -15.37
CA LEU A 23 -14.93 14.77 -16.50
C LEU A 23 -15.05 15.63 -17.75
N LEU A 24 -14.50 15.13 -18.87
CA LEU A 24 -14.87 15.66 -20.17
C LEU A 24 -16.38 15.41 -20.37
N TRP A 25 -17.08 16.37 -20.98
CA TRP A 25 -18.54 16.31 -21.16
C TRP A 25 -19.02 14.98 -21.78
N GLU A 26 -18.19 14.37 -22.63
CA GLU A 26 -18.46 13.10 -23.30
C GLU A 26 -18.42 11.90 -22.32
N GLU A 27 -17.50 11.89 -21.34
CA GLU A 27 -17.40 10.84 -20.33
C GLU A 27 -18.55 10.90 -19.31
N GLN A 28 -19.08 12.10 -19.05
CA GLN A 28 -20.26 12.29 -18.21
C GLN A 28 -21.52 11.69 -18.85
N ALA A 29 -21.69 11.88 -20.16
CA ALA A 29 -22.84 11.35 -20.89
C ALA A 29 -22.83 9.81 -20.95
N GLU A 30 -21.66 9.20 -21.20
CA GLU A 30 -21.53 7.74 -21.16
C GLU A 30 -21.80 7.16 -19.77
N PHE A 31 -21.31 7.83 -18.72
CA PHE A 31 -21.59 7.43 -17.36
C PHE A 31 -23.08 7.54 -17.01
N ASP A 32 -23.75 8.62 -17.40
CA ASP A 32 -25.17 8.83 -17.13
C ASP A 32 -26.04 7.76 -17.84
N ILE A 33 -25.67 7.33 -19.04
CA ILE A 33 -26.32 6.23 -19.77
C ILE A 33 -26.17 4.91 -18.99
N LEU A 34 -24.94 4.55 -18.63
CA LEU A 34 -24.66 3.32 -17.87
C LEU A 34 -25.33 3.33 -16.49
N PHE A 35 -25.44 4.50 -15.87
CA PHE A 35 -26.12 4.67 -14.59
C PHE A 35 -27.62 4.44 -14.69
N GLU A 36 -28.28 4.98 -15.71
CA GLU A 36 -29.71 4.76 -15.93
C GLU A 36 -30.01 3.31 -16.36
N GLU A 37 -29.15 2.68 -17.17
CA GLU A 37 -29.26 1.23 -17.49
C GLU A 37 -29.15 0.35 -16.23
N LEU A 38 -28.24 0.69 -15.32
CA LEU A 38 -28.10 -0.02 -14.05
C LEU A 38 -29.33 0.19 -13.14
N CYS A 39 -29.85 1.41 -13.07
CA CYS A 39 -31.05 1.70 -12.29
C CYS A 39 -32.31 1.04 -12.87
N ALA A 40 -32.35 0.78 -14.18
CA ALA A 40 -33.45 0.07 -14.83
C ALA A 40 -33.40 -1.45 -14.56
N THR A 41 -32.23 -2.02 -14.32
CA THR A 41 -32.03 -3.46 -14.15
C THR A 41 -31.98 -3.92 -12.70
N VAL A 42 -31.66 -3.02 -11.77
CA VAL A 42 -31.52 -3.33 -10.34
C VAL A 42 -32.52 -2.52 -9.52
N PRO A 43 -33.57 -3.16 -8.94
CA PRO A 43 -34.49 -2.49 -8.02
C PRO A 43 -33.74 -1.81 -6.88
N ASP A 44 -34.17 -0.61 -6.51
CA ASP A 44 -33.62 0.22 -5.41
C ASP A 44 -32.17 0.69 -5.57
N ALA A 45 -31.54 0.50 -6.74
CA ALA A 45 -30.20 1.02 -7.00
C ALA A 45 -30.15 2.55 -6.87
N LYS A 46 -31.15 3.26 -7.38
CA LYS A 46 -31.21 4.73 -7.34
C LYS A 46 -31.28 5.26 -5.91
N GLU A 47 -32.09 4.64 -5.06
CA GLU A 47 -32.22 4.92 -3.63
C GLU A 47 -30.93 4.60 -2.86
N THR A 48 -30.26 3.51 -3.23
CA THR A 48 -28.96 3.13 -2.65
C THR A 48 -27.87 4.15 -2.99
N PHE A 49 -27.77 4.60 -4.26
CA PHE A 49 -26.82 5.64 -4.67
C PHE A 49 -27.09 6.99 -3.98
N ARG A 50 -28.37 7.35 -3.80
CA ARG A 50 -28.78 8.55 -3.05
C ARG A 50 -28.40 8.46 -1.57
N ALA A 51 -28.63 7.32 -0.93
CA ALA A 51 -28.29 7.10 0.48
C ALA A 51 -26.77 7.17 0.74
N LEU A 52 -25.97 6.74 -0.24
CA LEU A 52 -24.51 6.78 -0.17
C LEU A 52 -23.91 8.18 -0.40
N ARG A 53 -24.72 9.22 -0.69
CA ARG A 53 -24.28 10.58 -1.02
C ARG A 53 -23.19 10.63 -2.11
N ILE A 54 -23.19 9.64 -3.00
CA ILE A 54 -22.27 9.59 -4.15
C ILE A 54 -22.51 10.78 -5.09
N PHE A 55 -23.70 11.38 -5.00
CA PHE A 55 -24.03 12.65 -5.65
C PHE A 55 -24.44 13.68 -4.59
N SER A 56 -23.78 14.85 -4.57
CA SER A 56 -24.41 16.04 -4.00
C SER A 56 -25.41 16.55 -5.03
N SER A 57 -26.69 16.59 -4.67
CA SER A 57 -27.69 17.32 -5.45
C SER A 57 -27.18 18.75 -5.62
N ARG A 58 -27.18 19.27 -6.85
CA ARG A 58 -26.99 20.71 -7.10
C ARG A 58 -27.93 21.47 -6.15
N PRO A 59 -27.44 22.47 -5.39
CA PRO A 59 -28.37 23.36 -4.72
C PRO A 59 -29.20 24.06 -5.81
N PRO A 60 -30.50 24.29 -5.58
CA PRO A 60 -31.29 25.10 -6.49
C PRO A 60 -30.62 26.48 -6.58
N GLU A 61 -30.45 26.98 -7.81
CA GLU A 61 -29.92 28.32 -8.08
C GLU A 61 -30.69 29.35 -7.24
N GLN A 62 -30.00 29.94 -6.26
CA GLN A 62 -30.51 31.11 -5.57
C GLN A 62 -30.15 32.33 -6.39
N ASP A 63 -31.21 32.96 -6.89
CA ASP A 63 -31.24 34.24 -7.58
C ASP A 63 -30.58 35.32 -6.71
N VAL A 64 -29.65 36.06 -7.30
CA VAL A 64 -28.84 37.07 -6.60
C VAL A 64 -29.60 38.39 -6.62
N SER A 65 -30.06 38.85 -5.46
CA SER A 65 -30.48 40.23 -5.27
C SER A 65 -30.10 40.75 -3.88
N GLY A 66 -29.13 41.67 -3.88
CA GLY A 66 -29.27 42.95 -3.18
C GLY A 66 -28.89 43.04 -1.70
N GLN A 67 -27.77 43.75 -1.45
CA GLN A 67 -27.56 44.77 -0.40
C GLN A 67 -27.65 44.34 1.09
N VAL A 68 -27.06 44.95 2.12
CA VAL A 68 -26.06 45.99 2.43
C VAL A 68 -25.92 45.95 3.99
N LEU A 69 -24.79 46.42 4.52
CA LEU A 69 -24.58 46.99 5.88
C LEU A 69 -24.12 46.14 7.11
N ILE A 70 -22.84 46.34 7.47
CA ILE A 70 -22.26 46.80 8.78
C ILE A 70 -22.72 46.12 10.10
N ASN A 71 -21.77 45.52 10.86
CA ASN A 71 -21.32 46.05 12.18
C ASN A 71 -20.18 45.27 12.88
N LEU A 72 -19.29 46.07 13.48
CA LEU A 72 -18.29 45.80 14.52
C LEU A 72 -18.98 45.30 15.81
N THR A 73 -18.43 44.49 16.72
CA THR A 73 -17.31 44.71 17.67
C THR A 73 -17.27 43.53 18.69
N PRO A 74 -16.26 43.44 19.60
CA PRO A 74 -15.78 42.22 20.26
C PRO A 74 -16.13 42.11 21.75
N THR A 75 -15.84 40.95 22.36
CA THR A 75 -15.51 40.75 23.80
C THR A 75 -15.02 39.30 23.96
N ASP A 76 -13.85 38.96 24.50
CA ASP A 76 -13.24 39.22 25.82
C ASP A 76 -13.40 38.02 26.79
N ASP A 77 -12.36 37.83 27.60
CA ASP A 77 -12.16 36.94 28.75
C ASP A 77 -12.19 35.40 28.52
N GLY A 78 -11.17 34.62 28.89
CA GLY A 78 -10.23 34.78 30.00
C GLY A 78 -10.69 33.95 31.20
N ARG A 79 -10.09 32.76 31.39
CA ARG A 79 -9.79 32.23 32.74
C ARG A 79 -8.96 30.94 32.74
N ASP A 80 -7.75 31.11 33.25
CA ASP A 80 -6.95 30.13 33.97
C ASP A 80 -7.71 29.57 35.19
N THR A 81 -7.57 28.26 35.44
CA THR A 81 -7.41 27.72 36.80
C THR A 81 -6.78 26.32 36.76
N LYS A 82 -5.53 26.24 37.19
CA LYS A 82 -4.89 25.09 37.84
C LYS A 82 -4.90 25.41 39.35
N PRO A 83 -5.08 24.47 40.29
CA PRO A 83 -3.89 23.85 40.90
C PRO A 83 -4.11 22.45 41.53
N GLN A 84 -2.97 21.78 41.80
CA GLN A 84 -2.69 20.90 42.97
C GLN A 84 -3.55 19.63 43.16
N SER A 85 -3.11 18.53 43.76
CA SER A 85 -1.86 18.03 44.31
C SER A 85 -2.16 16.58 44.73
N SER A 86 -1.20 15.67 44.58
CA SER A 86 -1.21 14.31 45.13
C SER A 86 -1.41 14.29 46.66
N PRO A 87 -1.80 13.15 47.26
CA PRO A 87 -0.76 12.24 47.74
C PRO A 87 -1.06 10.73 47.63
N ALA A 88 0.01 9.98 47.87
CA ALA A 88 0.16 8.54 47.86
C ALA A 88 -0.76 7.75 48.82
N SER A 89 -0.98 6.47 48.52
CA SER A 89 -0.67 5.35 49.42
C SER A 89 -1.18 3.98 48.91
N SER A 90 -0.53 2.94 49.43
CA SER A 90 -0.92 1.52 49.49
C SER A 90 -0.51 0.60 48.34
N SER A 91 0.66 0.02 48.57
CA SER A 91 1.15 -1.28 48.09
C SER A 91 0.30 -2.45 48.61
N PHE A 92 -0.12 -3.34 47.71
CA PHE A 92 -0.43 -4.74 48.02
C PHE A 92 0.14 -5.66 46.91
N PRO A 93 0.69 -6.83 47.26
CA PRO A 93 1.35 -7.71 46.31
C PRO A 93 0.31 -8.54 45.54
N GLN A 94 0.12 -8.24 44.26
CA GLN A 94 -0.67 -9.08 43.37
C GLN A 94 0.17 -10.24 42.85
N LYS A 95 -0.38 -11.45 43.04
CA LYS A 95 0.11 -12.74 42.59
C LYS A 95 0.47 -12.72 41.10
N ALA A 96 1.62 -13.31 40.78
CA ALA A 96 2.05 -13.61 39.44
C ALA A 96 1.05 -14.54 38.75
N SER A 97 0.16 -13.94 37.96
CA SER A 97 -0.56 -14.63 36.90
C SER A 97 0.34 -14.56 35.66
N THR A 98 0.99 -15.67 35.35
CA THR A 98 1.77 -15.86 34.13
C THR A 98 0.81 -15.85 32.94
N SER A 99 0.37 -14.67 32.53
CA SER A 99 -0.31 -14.48 31.26
C SER A 99 0.75 -14.62 30.17
N LEU A 100 0.68 -15.70 29.41
CA LEU A 100 1.33 -15.82 28.11
C LEU A 100 0.84 -14.66 27.25
N SER A 101 1.60 -13.56 27.28
CA SER A 101 1.40 -12.43 26.39
C SER A 101 1.59 -12.96 24.98
N ALA A 102 0.50 -13.02 24.22
CA ALA A 102 0.56 -13.16 22.77
C ALA A 102 1.57 -12.13 22.29
N SER A 103 2.70 -12.61 21.74
CA SER A 103 3.75 -11.74 21.24
C SER A 103 3.18 -11.00 20.04
N THR A 104 2.64 -9.80 20.27
CA THR A 104 2.41 -8.83 19.22
C THR A 104 3.75 -8.68 18.53
N SER A 105 3.86 -9.19 17.30
CA SER A 105 5.05 -9.09 16.48
C SER A 105 5.49 -7.63 16.48
N ALA A 106 6.52 -7.31 17.27
CA ALA A 106 6.98 -5.94 17.43
C ALA A 106 7.31 -5.40 16.05
N SER A 107 6.83 -4.19 15.75
CA SER A 107 7.15 -3.55 14.48
C SER A 107 8.67 -3.48 14.34
N PRO A 108 9.21 -3.81 13.16
CA PRO A 108 10.65 -3.86 12.94
C PRO A 108 11.24 -2.46 13.12
N VAL A 109 12.37 -2.36 13.82
CA VAL A 109 13.06 -1.09 14.07
C VAL A 109 13.74 -0.63 12.79
N ILE A 110 13.26 0.48 12.21
CA ILE A 110 13.89 1.06 11.02
C ILE A 110 15.32 1.48 11.34
N PRO A 111 16.33 0.98 10.61
CA PRO A 111 17.71 1.38 10.81
C PRO A 111 17.87 2.88 10.54
N THR A 112 18.40 3.61 11.51
CA THR A 112 18.81 5.00 11.36
C THR A 112 20.27 5.13 10.89
N ARG A 113 21.09 4.10 11.11
CA ARG A 113 22.53 4.06 10.81
C ARG A 113 22.93 2.89 9.90
N GLY A 114 24.08 3.05 9.27
CA GLY A 114 24.72 2.08 8.39
C GLY A 114 24.12 2.01 6.98
N PHE A 115 24.79 1.28 6.10
CA PHE A 115 24.58 1.27 4.64
C PHE A 115 23.17 0.92 4.14
N ARG A 116 22.26 0.50 5.02
CA ARG A 116 20.85 0.21 4.71
C ARG A 116 19.88 1.27 5.17
N ALA A 117 20.30 2.17 6.06
CA ALA A 117 19.48 3.29 6.49
C ALA A 117 19.14 4.24 5.32
N VAL A 118 20.05 4.39 4.34
CA VAL A 118 19.79 5.16 3.11
C VAL A 118 18.53 4.70 2.35
N VAL A 119 18.16 3.41 2.44
CA VAL A 119 16.95 2.88 1.79
C VAL A 119 15.70 3.49 2.42
N PHE A 120 15.66 3.58 3.75
CA PHE A 120 14.52 4.16 4.46
C PHE A 120 14.50 5.69 4.38
N ARG A 121 15.67 6.34 4.30
CA ARG A 121 15.75 7.78 4.01
C ARG A 121 15.22 8.09 2.60
N ALA A 122 15.59 7.28 1.61
CA ALA A 122 15.05 7.36 0.26
C ALA A 122 13.52 7.15 0.26
N ALA A 123 13.04 6.08 0.89
CA ALA A 123 11.61 5.79 0.97
C ALA A 123 10.82 6.91 1.65
N LYS A 124 11.38 7.53 2.70
CA LYS A 124 10.75 8.63 3.42
C LYS A 124 10.65 9.87 2.53
N GLU A 125 11.72 10.18 1.81
CA GLU A 125 11.76 11.34 0.94
C GLU A 125 10.86 11.19 -0.29
N VAL A 126 10.86 10.02 -0.93
CA VAL A 126 9.89 9.70 -1.99
C VAL A 126 8.46 9.84 -1.46
N THR A 127 8.19 9.28 -0.27
CA THR A 127 6.86 9.33 0.33
C THR A 127 6.41 10.77 0.58
N ARG A 128 7.30 11.62 1.08
CA ARG A 128 7.04 13.05 1.29
C ARG A 128 6.70 13.74 -0.02
N ILE A 129 7.57 13.64 -1.03
CA ILE A 129 7.40 14.33 -2.32
C ILE A 129 6.12 13.87 -3.03
N PHE A 130 5.85 12.57 -3.05
CA PHE A 130 4.66 12.05 -3.72
C PHE A 130 3.35 12.38 -2.99
N ARG A 131 3.34 12.39 -1.64
CA ARG A 131 2.17 12.86 -0.88
C ARG A 131 1.91 14.35 -1.10
N GLU A 132 2.96 15.19 -1.14
CA GLU A 132 2.83 16.62 -1.45
C GLU A 132 2.31 16.89 -2.87
N ALA A 133 2.60 15.99 -3.81
CA ALA A 133 2.11 16.03 -5.18
C ALA A 133 0.79 15.24 -5.37
N GLU A 134 0.15 14.81 -4.29
CA GLU A 134 -1.13 14.08 -4.28
C GLU A 134 -1.13 12.79 -5.11
N PHE A 135 0.04 12.17 -5.29
CA PHE A 135 0.11 10.86 -5.93
C PHE A 135 -0.32 9.76 -4.96
N THR A 136 -1.13 8.83 -5.47
CA THR A 136 -1.42 7.57 -4.78
C THR A 136 -0.40 6.51 -5.21
N PHE A 137 0.30 5.92 -4.26
CA PHE A 137 1.35 4.93 -4.47
C PHE A 137 1.55 4.09 -3.21
N ALA A 138 2.23 2.95 -3.35
CA ALA A 138 2.65 2.17 -2.20
C ALA A 138 4.03 1.51 -2.42
N ILE A 139 4.73 1.28 -1.33
CA ILE A 139 6.00 0.57 -1.30
C ILE A 139 5.74 -0.92 -1.48
N LEU A 140 6.55 -1.55 -2.33
CA LEU A 140 6.55 -2.97 -2.66
C LEU A 140 7.93 -3.58 -2.33
N GLY A 141 8.10 -4.86 -2.63
CA GLY A 141 9.41 -5.48 -2.73
C GLY A 141 10.05 -5.74 -1.37
N SER A 142 11.39 -5.65 -1.34
CA SER A 142 12.12 -6.00 -0.11
C SER A 142 11.89 -5.02 1.03
N THR A 143 11.68 -3.73 0.72
CA THR A 143 11.35 -2.70 1.72
C THR A 143 9.99 -2.98 2.36
N ALA A 144 8.98 -3.32 1.57
CA ALA A 144 7.68 -3.75 2.08
C ALA A 144 7.79 -5.01 2.97
N CYS A 145 8.56 -6.02 2.54
CA CYS A 145 8.79 -7.22 3.35
C CYS A 145 9.36 -6.87 4.73
N TYR A 146 10.38 -6.00 4.74
CA TYR A 146 10.99 -5.53 5.97
C TYR A 146 9.97 -4.85 6.86
N LEU A 147 9.21 -3.87 6.35
CA LEU A 147 8.20 -3.11 7.12
C LEU A 147 7.11 -4.00 7.73
N TYR A 148 6.84 -5.17 7.14
CA TYR A 148 5.91 -6.16 7.68
C TYR A 148 6.51 -7.06 8.78
N GLY A 149 7.80 -7.01 9.03
CA GLY A 149 8.47 -7.79 10.09
C GLY A 149 9.52 -8.79 9.59
N ASN A 150 9.83 -8.82 8.29
CA ASN A 150 10.94 -9.61 7.79
C ASN A 150 12.27 -9.03 8.31
N LYS A 151 13.18 -9.89 8.77
CA LYS A 151 14.47 -9.48 9.34
C LYS A 151 15.48 -9.02 8.29
N ARG A 152 15.30 -9.41 7.02
CA ARG A 152 16.23 -9.10 5.94
C ARG A 152 16.13 -7.64 5.52
N LEU A 153 17.24 -6.91 5.60
CA LEU A 153 17.29 -5.52 5.18
C LEU A 153 17.14 -5.38 3.65
N PRO A 154 16.41 -4.35 3.19
CA PRO A 154 16.21 -4.09 1.77
C PRO A 154 17.47 -3.53 1.10
N ASN A 155 17.55 -3.66 -0.23
CA ASN A 155 18.65 -3.07 -1.02
C ASN A 155 18.26 -1.77 -1.72
N ASP A 156 16.98 -1.66 -2.03
CA ASP A 156 16.35 -0.75 -2.97
C ASP A 156 14.93 -0.45 -2.48
N VAL A 157 14.39 0.66 -2.98
CA VAL A 157 12.99 1.05 -2.75
C VAL A 157 12.21 0.76 -4.04
N ASP A 158 11.24 -0.15 -3.95
CA ASP A 158 10.28 -0.40 -5.04
C ASP A 158 8.99 0.36 -4.73
N ILE A 159 8.55 1.21 -5.65
CA ILE A 159 7.32 2.00 -5.55
C ILE A 159 6.35 1.55 -6.63
N LEU A 160 5.14 1.16 -6.25
CA LEU A 160 4.03 0.90 -7.16
C LEU A 160 3.09 2.10 -7.19
N MET A 161 2.90 2.69 -8.36
CA MET A 161 1.95 3.78 -8.56
C MET A 161 0.52 3.23 -8.69
N SER A 162 -0.46 4.00 -8.22
CA SER A 162 -1.90 3.74 -8.42
C SER A 162 -2.41 4.36 -9.73
N SER A 163 -1.69 4.16 -10.85
CA SER A 163 -2.11 4.67 -12.15
C SER A 163 -1.42 3.93 -13.31
N HIS A 164 -2.20 3.55 -14.33
CA HIS A 164 -1.69 2.96 -15.58
C HIS A 164 -1.11 4.01 -16.54
N THR A 165 -1.59 5.25 -16.43
CA THR A 165 -1.31 6.36 -17.35
C THR A 165 -0.14 7.22 -16.90
N CYS A 166 0.41 6.98 -15.71
CA CYS A 166 1.58 7.70 -15.25
C CYS A 166 2.79 7.47 -16.16
N ASP A 167 3.45 8.57 -16.54
CA ASP A 167 4.76 8.50 -17.17
C ASP A 167 5.84 8.36 -16.10
N ILE A 168 6.47 7.20 -16.10
CA ILE A 168 7.48 6.81 -15.12
C ILE A 168 8.71 7.71 -15.21
N GLU A 169 9.13 8.12 -16.41
CA GLU A 169 10.31 8.99 -16.54
C GLU A 169 9.99 10.40 -16.02
N SER A 170 8.82 10.96 -16.32
CA SER A 170 8.35 12.22 -15.71
C SER A 170 8.28 12.16 -14.18
N LEU A 171 7.82 11.04 -13.59
CA LEU A 171 7.81 10.87 -12.13
C LEU A 171 9.22 10.88 -11.53
N LYS A 172 10.18 10.23 -12.19
CA LYS A 172 11.60 10.26 -11.78
C LYS A 172 12.17 11.67 -11.86
N GLU A 173 11.88 12.39 -12.95
CA GLU A 173 12.31 13.78 -13.15
C GLU A 173 11.69 14.71 -12.10
N SER A 174 10.45 14.48 -11.68
CA SER A 174 9.81 15.22 -10.59
C SER A 174 10.57 15.04 -9.27
N LEU A 175 10.99 13.81 -8.92
CA LEU A 175 11.79 13.56 -7.71
C LEU A 175 13.15 14.27 -7.76
N VAL A 176 13.84 14.22 -8.91
CA VAL A 176 15.10 14.96 -9.12
C VAL A 176 14.88 16.47 -9.03
N THR A 177 13.81 16.99 -9.63
CA THR A 177 13.51 18.43 -9.60
C THR A 177 13.20 18.91 -8.19
N LYS A 178 12.48 18.12 -7.41
CA LYS A 178 12.08 18.47 -6.03
C LYS A 178 13.21 18.34 -5.03
N ASN A 179 14.18 17.45 -5.25
CA ASN A 179 15.35 17.32 -4.39
C ASN A 179 16.60 16.88 -5.20
N PRO A 180 17.21 17.81 -5.96
CA PRO A 180 18.32 17.51 -6.87
C PRO A 180 19.63 17.22 -6.13
N GLU A 181 19.73 17.58 -4.85
CA GLU A 181 20.89 17.29 -4.02
C GLU A 181 20.96 15.83 -3.57
N ARG A 182 19.84 15.09 -3.67
CA ARG A 182 19.74 13.69 -3.22
C ARG A 182 19.31 12.73 -4.31
N PHE A 183 18.49 13.17 -5.26
CA PHE A 183 18.05 12.33 -6.38
C PHE A 183 18.79 12.68 -7.66
N TYR A 184 19.19 11.63 -8.38
CA TYR A 184 19.83 11.79 -9.69
C TYR A 184 19.51 10.61 -10.59
N LEU A 185 19.62 10.85 -11.90
CA LEU A 185 19.33 9.86 -12.93
C LEU A 185 20.62 9.37 -13.59
N VAL A 186 20.68 8.06 -13.81
CA VAL A 186 21.81 7.41 -14.49
C VAL A 186 21.27 6.62 -15.67
N ASN A 187 21.88 6.75 -16.85
CA ASN A 187 21.49 5.97 -18.02
C ASN A 187 21.57 4.46 -17.73
N ALA A 188 20.60 3.71 -18.22
CA ALA A 188 20.62 2.25 -18.13
C ALA A 188 21.88 1.67 -18.79
N LYS A 189 22.43 0.60 -18.22
CA LYS A 189 23.65 -0.05 -18.74
C LYS A 189 23.44 -0.75 -20.09
N SER A 190 22.20 -1.06 -20.44
CA SER A 190 21.86 -1.75 -21.68
C SER A 190 22.01 -0.77 -22.85
N PRO A 191 22.83 -1.06 -23.87
CA PRO A 191 23.15 -0.10 -24.95
C PRO A 191 21.96 0.44 -25.76
N LYS A 192 20.77 -0.16 -25.63
CA LYS A 192 19.53 0.24 -26.33
C LYS A 192 18.42 0.69 -25.39
N ALA A 193 18.68 0.72 -24.08
CA ALA A 193 17.68 1.15 -23.13
C ALA A 193 17.58 2.68 -23.12
N THR A 194 16.37 3.19 -23.38
CA THR A 194 16.05 4.62 -23.34
C THR A 194 15.66 5.11 -21.95
N TRP A 195 15.48 4.20 -20.99
CA TRP A 195 15.06 4.52 -19.63
C TRP A 195 16.26 4.88 -18.74
N LYS A 196 16.00 5.72 -17.72
CA LYS A 196 16.99 6.10 -16.71
C LYS A 196 16.76 5.39 -15.39
N VAL A 197 17.83 5.03 -14.70
CA VAL A 197 17.80 4.50 -13.33
C VAL A 197 17.77 5.68 -12.37
N LEU A 198 16.76 5.75 -11.51
CA LEU A 198 16.70 6.72 -10.44
C LEU A 198 17.51 6.23 -9.23
N TRP A 199 18.40 7.08 -8.75
CA TRP A 199 19.20 6.85 -7.56
C TRP A 199 18.92 7.92 -6.52
N TYR A 200 19.01 7.50 -5.26
CA TYR A 200 19.04 8.37 -4.10
C TYR A 200 20.39 8.23 -3.41
N HIS A 201 20.94 9.34 -2.93
CA HIS A 201 22.10 9.33 -2.04
C HIS A 201 21.89 10.24 -0.84
N ASP A 202 22.61 9.92 0.22
CA ASP A 202 22.66 10.73 1.43
C ASP A 202 23.96 10.41 2.18
N HIS A 203 24.41 11.34 3.01
CA HIS A 203 25.54 11.08 3.88
C HIS A 203 25.08 10.29 5.11
N SER A 204 25.84 9.27 5.49
CA SER A 204 25.68 8.61 6.78
C SER A 204 26.10 9.58 7.90
N GLU A 205 25.79 9.23 9.15
CA GLU A 205 26.28 10.00 10.31
C GLU A 205 27.82 10.03 10.37
N ASP A 206 28.47 9.03 9.79
CA ASP A 206 29.93 8.92 9.69
C ASP A 206 30.50 9.73 8.49
N GLY A 207 29.64 10.43 7.75
CA GLY A 207 29.99 11.25 6.58
C GLY A 207 30.15 10.47 5.27
N GLU A 208 30.07 9.14 5.30
CA GLU A 208 30.17 8.30 4.10
C GLU A 208 28.96 8.50 3.18
N LEU A 209 29.23 8.64 1.88
CA LEU A 209 28.18 8.77 0.89
C LEU A 209 27.53 7.40 0.60
N GLU A 210 26.31 7.23 1.10
CA GLU A 210 25.50 6.05 0.85
C GLU A 210 24.57 6.30 -0.33
N LYS A 211 24.24 5.25 -1.09
CA LYS A 211 23.30 5.34 -2.20
C LYS A 211 22.42 4.10 -2.33
N THR A 212 21.21 4.32 -2.82
CA THR A 212 20.24 3.26 -3.11
C THR A 212 19.50 3.54 -4.40
N LYS A 213 18.94 2.50 -5.00
CA LYS A 213 18.07 2.62 -6.15
C LYS A 213 16.64 2.84 -5.71
N VAL A 214 15.92 3.63 -6.48
CA VAL A 214 14.48 3.80 -6.36
C VAL A 214 13.85 3.35 -7.67
N ASP A 215 13.18 2.22 -7.66
CA ASP A 215 12.49 1.66 -8.81
C ASP A 215 11.00 2.04 -8.73
N ILE A 216 10.52 2.79 -9.72
CA ILE A 216 9.11 3.20 -9.82
C ILE A 216 8.44 2.31 -10.86
N LEU A 217 7.37 1.68 -10.46
CA LEU A 217 6.62 0.67 -11.20
C LEU A 217 5.18 1.15 -11.38
N LYS A 218 4.57 0.75 -12.49
CA LYS A 218 3.14 0.95 -12.74
C LYS A 218 2.41 -0.38 -12.91
N PRO A 219 1.10 -0.41 -12.67
CA PRO A 219 0.29 -1.60 -12.88
C PRO A 219 0.35 -2.09 -14.34
N GLY A 220 0.18 -3.40 -14.53
CA GLY A 220 0.31 -4.11 -15.81
C GLY A 220 1.76 -4.44 -16.19
N ILE A 221 2.75 -3.67 -15.72
CA ILE A 221 4.16 -4.05 -15.86
C ILE A 221 4.49 -5.13 -14.83
N LEU A 222 5.17 -6.19 -15.26
CA LEU A 222 5.49 -7.36 -14.41
C LEU A 222 4.25 -8.05 -13.81
N GLN A 223 3.07 -7.91 -14.46
CA GLN A 223 1.77 -8.38 -13.94
C GLN A 223 1.43 -7.78 -12.56
N LEU A 224 1.88 -6.55 -12.30
CA LEU A 224 1.53 -5.83 -11.07
C LEU A 224 0.07 -5.36 -11.12
N PRO A 225 -0.69 -5.54 -10.03
CA PRO A 225 -2.08 -5.13 -9.97
C PRO A 225 -2.19 -3.62 -9.82
N MET A 226 -3.35 -3.07 -10.18
CA MET A 226 -3.71 -1.73 -9.74
C MET A 226 -3.98 -1.76 -8.22
N ILE A 227 -3.38 -0.83 -7.50
CA ILE A 227 -3.61 -0.67 -6.06
C ILE A 227 -4.50 0.53 -5.84
N PHE A 228 -5.56 0.38 -5.07
CA PHE A 228 -6.43 1.50 -4.68
C PHE A 228 -6.07 1.99 -3.30
N SER A 229 -6.37 3.26 -3.02
CA SER A 229 -5.98 3.94 -1.77
C SER A 229 -6.44 3.20 -0.51
N GLU A 230 -7.61 2.57 -0.57
CA GLU A 230 -8.27 1.84 0.51
C GLU A 230 -7.56 0.52 0.84
N ALA A 231 -6.82 -0.04 -0.13
CA ALA A 231 -6.03 -1.23 0.07
C ALA A 231 -4.62 -0.93 0.62
N ILE A 232 -4.17 0.32 0.54
CA ILE A 232 -2.83 0.70 0.98
C ILE A 232 -2.75 0.62 2.51
N VAL A 233 -1.75 -0.09 3.02
CA VAL A 233 -1.53 -0.27 4.44
C VAL A 233 -0.46 0.71 4.91
N ASP A 234 -0.78 1.60 5.84
CA ASP A 234 0.26 2.41 6.47
C ASP A 234 1.06 1.57 7.47
N LYS A 235 2.39 1.53 7.29
CA LYS A 235 3.32 0.90 8.22
C LYS A 235 4.40 1.91 8.58
N GLN A 236 4.40 2.35 9.82
CA GLN A 236 5.41 3.29 10.36
C GLN A 236 5.50 4.58 9.52
N GLY A 237 4.37 5.07 8.99
CA GLY A 237 4.29 6.29 8.17
C GLY A 237 4.55 6.06 6.67
N PHE A 238 4.80 4.82 6.25
CA PHE A 238 4.99 4.44 4.85
C PHE A 238 3.72 3.80 4.27
N PRO A 239 3.26 4.22 3.07
CA PRO A 239 2.22 3.49 2.37
C PRO A 239 2.81 2.20 1.80
N VAL A 240 2.26 1.03 2.15
CA VAL A 240 2.76 -0.29 1.75
C VAL A 240 1.67 -1.09 1.05
N VAL A 241 2.03 -1.85 0.00
CA VAL A 241 1.08 -2.75 -0.66
C VAL A 241 0.56 -3.79 0.32
N PRO A 242 -0.71 -4.24 0.21
CA PRO A 242 -1.23 -5.37 0.98
C PRO A 242 -0.28 -6.57 0.99
N MET A 243 -0.19 -7.23 2.15
CA MET A 243 0.65 -8.43 2.29
C MET A 243 0.26 -9.54 1.32
N SER A 244 -1.02 -9.64 0.93
CA SER A 244 -1.49 -10.56 -0.10
C SER A 244 -0.83 -10.30 -1.46
N ILE A 245 -0.79 -9.04 -1.91
CA ILE A 245 -0.12 -8.65 -3.15
C ILE A 245 1.38 -8.94 -3.04
N LEU A 246 1.99 -8.57 -1.92
CA LEU A 246 3.41 -8.74 -1.69
C LEU A 246 3.85 -10.20 -1.73
N LEU A 247 3.11 -11.09 -1.06
CA LEU A 247 3.40 -12.52 -0.99
C LEU A 247 3.32 -13.17 -2.38
N LEU A 248 2.24 -12.92 -3.12
CA LEU A 248 2.06 -13.49 -4.46
C LEU A 248 3.10 -12.96 -5.46
N HIS A 249 3.46 -11.67 -5.36
CA HIS A 249 4.49 -11.10 -6.21
C HIS A 249 5.90 -11.64 -5.88
N LYS A 250 6.18 -11.93 -4.60
CA LYS A 250 7.42 -12.63 -4.21
C LYS A 250 7.47 -14.05 -4.74
N LEU A 251 6.35 -14.75 -4.72
CA LEU A 251 6.22 -16.10 -5.29
C LEU A 251 6.48 -16.10 -6.81
N LYS A 252 5.90 -15.15 -7.54
CA LYS A 252 6.22 -14.95 -8.97
C LYS A 252 7.71 -14.68 -9.16
N GLY A 253 8.27 -13.72 -8.42
CA GLY A 253 9.69 -13.40 -8.50
C GLY A 253 10.60 -14.58 -8.16
N TRP A 254 10.21 -15.47 -7.26
CA TRP A 254 10.92 -16.71 -6.99
C TRP A 254 10.96 -17.63 -8.21
N LYS A 255 9.81 -17.90 -8.84
CA LYS A 255 9.72 -18.74 -10.06
C LYS A 255 10.55 -18.14 -11.19
N ASP A 256 10.38 -16.85 -11.48
CA ASP A 256 11.11 -16.16 -12.54
C ASP A 256 12.63 -16.24 -12.34
N ASN A 257 13.10 -16.07 -11.10
CA ASN A 257 14.53 -16.15 -10.78
C ASN A 257 15.08 -17.59 -10.83
N MET A 258 14.24 -18.59 -10.55
CA MET A 258 14.60 -20.00 -10.69
C MET A 258 14.83 -20.37 -12.16
N GLU A 259 13.97 -19.86 -13.06
CA GLU A 259 14.03 -20.12 -14.50
C GLU A 259 15.08 -19.27 -15.23
N ALA A 260 15.54 -18.19 -14.59
CA ALA A 260 16.54 -17.29 -15.17
C ALA A 260 17.87 -18.00 -15.49
N THR A 261 18.39 -17.73 -16.69
CA THR A 261 19.73 -18.18 -17.13
C THR A 261 20.85 -17.41 -16.45
N ALA A 262 20.62 -16.13 -16.10
CA ALA A 262 21.62 -15.28 -15.48
C ALA A 262 21.90 -15.68 -14.02
N LEU A 263 23.14 -16.04 -13.70
CA LEU A 263 23.58 -16.43 -12.35
C LEU A 263 23.21 -15.41 -11.27
N ARG A 264 23.26 -14.11 -11.59
CA ARG A 264 22.88 -13.05 -10.65
C ARG A 264 21.41 -13.14 -10.23
N LEU A 265 20.52 -13.52 -11.15
CA LEU A 265 19.10 -13.70 -10.86
C LEU A 265 18.86 -14.97 -10.04
N ARG A 266 19.59 -16.05 -10.34
CA ARG A 266 19.57 -17.26 -9.51
C ARG A 266 19.96 -16.97 -8.06
N ARG A 267 20.97 -16.15 -7.79
CA ARG A 267 21.32 -15.76 -6.42
C ARG A 267 20.20 -15.02 -5.66
N LYS A 268 19.20 -14.47 -6.35
CA LYS A 268 18.02 -13.86 -5.70
C LYS A 268 16.96 -14.89 -5.28
N HIS A 269 17.04 -16.14 -5.73
CA HIS A 269 16.02 -17.15 -5.41
C HIS A 269 15.98 -17.44 -3.90
N ASP A 270 17.12 -17.66 -3.25
CA ASP A 270 17.21 -17.90 -1.80
C ASP A 270 16.59 -16.74 -0.98
N ALA A 271 16.87 -15.50 -1.41
CA ALA A 271 16.30 -14.32 -0.77
C ALA A 271 14.77 -14.29 -0.92
N ASN A 272 14.22 -14.70 -2.07
CA ASN A 272 12.77 -14.77 -2.25
C ASN A 272 12.16 -15.90 -1.41
N VAL A 273 12.81 -17.06 -1.29
CA VAL A 273 12.35 -18.16 -0.42
C VAL A 273 12.27 -17.68 1.03
N GLY A 274 13.33 -17.03 1.52
CA GLY A 274 13.34 -16.46 2.87
C GLY A 274 12.26 -15.39 3.07
N ASP A 275 12.05 -14.53 2.07
CA ASP A 275 10.99 -13.53 2.12
C ASP A 275 9.59 -14.16 2.16
N ILE A 276 9.31 -15.14 1.30
CA ILE A 276 8.04 -15.88 1.23
C ILE A 276 7.80 -16.57 2.57
N GLY A 277 8.78 -17.32 3.09
CA GLY A 277 8.66 -18.01 4.36
C GLY A 277 8.41 -17.08 5.55
N SER A 278 9.08 -15.92 5.58
CA SER A 278 8.85 -14.90 6.61
C SER A 278 7.44 -14.31 6.50
N LEU A 279 6.99 -13.95 5.28
CA LEU A 279 5.66 -13.38 5.07
C LEU A 279 4.57 -14.38 5.44
N LEU A 280 4.69 -15.65 5.03
CA LEU A 280 3.73 -16.71 5.39
C LEU A 280 3.56 -16.83 6.90
N ARG A 281 4.68 -16.86 7.64
CA ARG A 281 4.66 -16.91 9.10
C ARG A 281 3.94 -15.69 9.68
N ILE A 282 4.28 -14.48 9.21
CA ILE A 282 3.64 -13.25 9.68
C ILE A 282 2.13 -13.27 9.42
N VAL A 283 1.69 -13.68 8.22
CA VAL A 283 0.25 -13.78 7.91
C VAL A 283 -0.43 -14.78 8.85
N VAL A 284 0.09 -16.01 8.92
CA VAL A 284 -0.55 -17.12 9.66
C VAL A 284 -0.58 -16.86 11.17
N ASP A 285 0.49 -16.29 11.72
CA ASP A 285 0.58 -15.94 13.14
C ASP A 285 -0.34 -14.75 13.46
N GLY A 286 -0.47 -13.80 12.54
CA GLY A 286 -1.34 -12.64 12.67
C GLY A 286 -2.83 -12.92 12.47
N MET A 287 -3.21 -14.01 11.79
CA MET A 287 -4.61 -14.37 11.58
C MET A 287 -5.33 -14.68 12.88
N SER A 288 -6.53 -14.10 13.02
CA SER A 288 -7.52 -14.50 14.01
C SER A 288 -8.00 -15.94 13.79
N SER A 289 -8.61 -16.52 14.83
CA SER A 289 -9.24 -17.85 14.72
C SER A 289 -10.35 -17.90 13.67
N GLN A 290 -11.02 -16.77 13.39
CA GLN A 290 -12.07 -16.69 12.38
C GLN A 290 -11.48 -16.66 10.96
N GLU A 291 -10.43 -15.88 10.73
CA GLU A 291 -9.72 -15.85 9.43
C GLU A 291 -9.10 -17.20 9.10
N LYS A 292 -8.56 -17.91 10.10
CA LYS A 292 -8.07 -19.28 9.97
C LYS A 292 -9.15 -20.26 9.50
N LYS A 293 -10.40 -20.09 9.96
CA LYS A 293 -11.55 -20.89 9.53
C LYS A 293 -12.04 -20.50 8.13
N ASN A 294 -11.85 -19.24 7.74
CA ASN A 294 -12.27 -18.67 6.47
C ASN A 294 -11.12 -18.55 5.46
N SER A 295 -10.21 -19.53 5.42
CA SER A 295 -8.99 -19.49 4.59
C SER A 295 -9.24 -19.25 3.10
N MET A 296 -10.35 -19.78 2.55
CA MET A 296 -10.75 -19.53 1.16
C MET A 296 -10.97 -18.05 0.83
N TYR A 297 -11.37 -17.24 1.82
CA TYR A 297 -11.51 -15.81 1.64
C TYR A 297 -10.17 -15.15 1.32
N TRP A 298 -9.09 -15.58 1.98
CA TRP A 298 -7.76 -15.02 1.76
C TRP A 298 -7.29 -15.25 0.33
N LYS A 299 -7.35 -16.50 -0.15
CA LYS A 299 -7.00 -16.85 -1.54
C LYS A 299 -7.80 -16.04 -2.55
N ARG A 300 -9.13 -16.04 -2.42
CA ARG A 300 -10.03 -15.31 -3.32
C ARG A 300 -9.70 -13.80 -3.34
N PHE A 301 -9.66 -13.17 -2.17
CA PHE A 301 -9.38 -11.74 -2.03
C PHE A 301 -8.00 -11.35 -2.58
N SER A 302 -7.00 -12.22 -2.38
CA SER A 302 -5.64 -11.98 -2.87
C SER A 302 -5.57 -12.01 -4.39
N LEU A 303 -6.29 -12.95 -5.01
CA LEU A 303 -6.31 -13.13 -6.47
C LEU A 303 -7.16 -12.09 -7.19
N GLU A 304 -8.25 -11.62 -6.58
CA GLU A 304 -9.19 -10.64 -7.17
C GLU A 304 -8.53 -9.34 -7.67
N ARG A 305 -7.32 -9.03 -7.22
CA ARG A 305 -6.56 -7.84 -7.62
C ARG A 305 -5.68 -8.02 -8.85
N PHE A 306 -5.37 -9.26 -9.21
CA PHE A 306 -4.50 -9.58 -10.33
C PHE A 306 -5.31 -9.91 -11.59
N ASP A 307 -4.68 -9.86 -12.75
CA ASP A 307 -5.25 -10.33 -14.01
C ASP A 307 -5.42 -11.86 -14.04
N GLU A 308 -6.17 -12.36 -15.02
CA GLU A 308 -6.48 -13.79 -15.17
C GLU A 308 -5.24 -14.65 -15.34
N GLU A 309 -4.29 -14.23 -16.19
CA GLU A 309 -3.03 -14.95 -16.43
C GLU A 309 -2.23 -15.13 -15.13
N PHE A 310 -2.08 -14.07 -14.34
CA PHE A 310 -1.38 -14.15 -13.07
C PHE A 310 -2.10 -15.09 -12.09
N ARG A 311 -3.44 -15.08 -12.05
CA ARG A 311 -4.22 -15.96 -11.16
C ARG A 311 -3.99 -17.43 -11.49
N ASP A 312 -4.11 -17.78 -12.77
CA ASP A 312 -3.95 -19.14 -13.25
C ASP A 312 -2.54 -19.68 -12.99
N GLU A 313 -1.53 -18.82 -13.23
CA GLU A 313 -0.15 -19.19 -12.94
C GLU A 313 0.16 -19.29 -11.44
N THR A 314 -0.57 -18.57 -10.58
CA THR A 314 -0.33 -18.58 -9.13
C THR A 314 -0.57 -19.96 -8.53
N GLU A 315 -1.60 -20.68 -8.96
CA GLU A 315 -1.84 -22.08 -8.53
C GLU A 315 -0.64 -22.97 -8.85
N CYS A 316 -0.13 -22.85 -10.08
CA CYS A 316 1.03 -23.62 -10.53
C CYS A 316 2.30 -23.24 -9.73
N ARG A 317 2.49 -21.94 -9.47
CA ARG A 317 3.61 -21.43 -8.67
C ARG A 317 3.55 -21.95 -7.23
N VAL A 318 2.38 -21.97 -6.60
CA VAL A 318 2.20 -22.47 -5.22
C VAL A 318 2.48 -23.97 -5.15
N LYS A 319 1.91 -24.78 -6.06
CA LYS A 319 2.17 -26.22 -6.14
C LYS A 319 3.65 -26.53 -6.35
N LEU A 320 4.31 -25.77 -7.23
CA LEU A 320 5.74 -25.90 -7.46
C LEU A 320 6.54 -25.53 -6.20
N PHE A 321 6.16 -24.45 -5.50
CA PHE A 321 6.79 -24.05 -4.24
C PHE A 321 6.65 -25.14 -3.18
N PHE A 322 5.49 -25.79 -3.06
CA PHE A 322 5.29 -26.93 -2.15
C PHE A 322 6.26 -28.07 -2.42
N SER A 323 6.40 -28.44 -3.69
CA SER A 323 7.28 -29.56 -4.07
C SER A 323 8.74 -29.31 -3.71
N ARG A 324 9.15 -28.05 -3.61
CA ARG A 324 10.53 -27.64 -3.30
C ARG A 324 10.74 -27.36 -1.82
N PHE A 325 9.73 -26.82 -1.13
CA PHE A 325 9.81 -26.40 0.26
C PHE A 325 8.60 -26.91 1.06
N PRO A 326 8.55 -28.23 1.32
CA PRO A 326 7.42 -28.87 1.99
C PRO A 326 7.16 -28.32 3.40
N GLU A 327 8.17 -27.72 4.05
CA GLU A 327 8.04 -27.10 5.37
C GLU A 327 7.06 -25.90 5.42
N TYR A 328 6.74 -25.29 4.27
CA TYR A 328 5.76 -24.20 4.18
C TYR A 328 4.35 -24.66 3.78
N HIS A 329 4.16 -25.96 3.53
CA HIS A 329 2.89 -26.52 3.05
C HIS A 329 1.70 -26.11 3.93
N ASP A 330 1.78 -26.37 5.24
CA ASP A 330 0.68 -26.11 6.18
C ASP A 330 0.32 -24.62 6.26
N MET A 331 1.28 -23.72 6.02
CA MET A 331 1.03 -22.27 6.05
C MET A 331 0.24 -21.82 4.84
N TRP A 332 0.57 -22.32 3.65
CA TRP A 332 -0.19 -22.04 2.44
C TRP A 332 -1.57 -22.68 2.44
N GLN A 333 -1.71 -23.87 3.01
CA GLN A 333 -3.00 -24.53 3.17
C GLN A 333 -3.95 -23.70 4.05
N LYS A 334 -3.41 -23.08 5.12
CA LYS A 334 -4.15 -22.10 5.95
C LYS A 334 -4.53 -20.82 5.20
N LEU A 335 -3.89 -20.52 4.08
CA LEU A 335 -4.27 -19.43 3.17
C LEU A 335 -5.27 -19.87 2.08
N GLY A 336 -5.67 -21.15 2.08
CA GLY A 336 -6.66 -21.71 1.17
C GLY A 336 -6.09 -22.30 -0.12
N TRP A 337 -4.77 -22.55 -0.19
CA TRP A 337 -4.11 -23.10 -1.38
C TRP A 337 -3.96 -24.61 -1.37
#